data_AF-A0A3G1KR78-F1
#
_entry.id   AF-A0A3G1KR78-F1
#
_cell.length_a   1.000
_cell.length_b   1.000
_cell.length_c   1.000
_cell.angle_alpha   90.00
_cell.angle_beta   90.00
_cell.angle_gamma   90.00
#
_symmetry.space_group_name_H-M   'P 1'
#
loop_
_entity.id
_entity.type
_entity.pdbx_description
1 polymer ?
#
loop_
_entity_poly.entity_id
_entity_poly.type
_entity_poly.pdbx_seq_one_letter_code
_entity_poly.pdbx_strand_id
1 'polypeptide(L)'
;MLDREKCLTHVTDKELRQAMIRLLDQWERAYVRNSWEITGFLDPYFRQAGEGMLRGLPDLLFSAWGGYDGAERARLIIFPPACPETSLDFQLAFLQVEGNFKFKEVNHRDFLGALLGLGIGREKIGDILIIENGCQVILDQDIARYVTANWEKVNCVSVRVKEISPHQLTVPVQERKEITSTVASPRLDAVLGVGFSCSRTKTLPDIKGGRIRVNWKVTTDPSFHIQAGDTISYRGKGRMVVDSFSGPTQKGRYFIHVSRYV
;
A
#
# COMPACT_ATOMS: atom_id res chain seq x y z
N MET A 1 -27.26 -3.21 -16.88
CA MET A 1 -25.85 -3.36 -17.31
C MET A 1 -25.12 -2.14 -16.80
N LEU A 2 -24.09 -2.32 -15.98
CA LEU A 2 -23.36 -1.21 -15.34
C LEU A 2 -22.66 -0.38 -16.44
N ASP A 3 -22.84 0.94 -16.41
CA ASP A 3 -22.27 1.85 -17.40
C ASP A 3 -20.78 2.08 -17.10
N ARG A 4 -19.95 1.20 -17.66
CA ARG A 4 -18.50 1.08 -17.40
C ARG A 4 -17.74 2.37 -17.69
N GLU A 5 -18.21 3.18 -18.64
CA GLU A 5 -17.56 4.44 -18.99
C GLU A 5 -17.76 5.51 -17.91
N LYS A 6 -18.93 5.57 -17.27
CA LYS A 6 -19.19 6.54 -16.20
C LYS A 6 -18.37 6.30 -14.93
N CYS A 7 -18.01 5.06 -14.63
CA CYS A 7 -17.18 4.75 -13.45
C CYS A 7 -15.70 5.10 -13.64
N LEU A 8 -15.23 5.23 -14.89
CA LEU A 8 -13.80 5.34 -15.22
C LEU A 8 -13.40 6.66 -15.89
N THR A 9 -14.35 7.55 -16.18
CA THR A 9 -14.14 8.84 -16.87
C THR A 9 -13.15 9.77 -16.17
N HIS A 10 -12.92 9.62 -14.86
CA HIS A 10 -12.01 10.46 -14.08
C HIS A 10 -10.59 9.86 -13.89
N VAL A 11 -10.34 8.66 -14.40
CA VAL A 11 -9.07 7.96 -14.25
C VAL A 11 -8.16 8.25 -15.44
N THR A 12 -7.25 9.21 -15.28
CA THR A 12 -6.24 9.59 -16.28
C THR A 12 -5.05 8.62 -16.34
N ASP A 13 -4.86 7.83 -15.28
CA ASP A 13 -3.79 6.85 -15.18
C ASP A 13 -4.19 5.54 -15.88
N LYS A 14 -3.46 5.17 -16.94
CA LYS A 14 -3.74 3.99 -17.76
C LYS A 14 -3.62 2.69 -16.96
N GLU A 15 -2.69 2.59 -16.03
CA GLU A 15 -2.52 1.40 -15.19
C GLU A 15 -3.68 1.27 -14.20
N LEU A 16 -4.09 2.39 -13.59
CA LEU A 16 -5.26 2.41 -12.71
C LEU A 16 -6.53 2.05 -13.46
N ARG A 17 -6.73 2.58 -14.66
CA ARG A 17 -7.89 2.23 -15.48
C ARG A 17 -7.94 0.72 -15.77
N GLN A 18 -6.81 0.12 -16.13
CA GLN A 18 -6.74 -1.33 -16.36
C GLN A 18 -6.99 -2.14 -15.09
N ALA A 19 -6.45 -1.71 -13.94
CA ALA A 19 -6.71 -2.36 -12.66
C ALA A 19 -8.20 -2.30 -12.27
N MET A 20 -8.85 -1.16 -12.47
CA MET A 20 -10.28 -0.99 -12.18
C MET A 20 -11.17 -1.80 -13.12
N ILE A 21 -10.82 -1.92 -14.40
CA ILE A 21 -11.52 -2.80 -15.35
C ILE A 21 -11.47 -4.25 -14.86
N ARG A 22 -10.27 -4.75 -14.50
CA ARG A 22 -10.12 -6.11 -13.97
C ARG A 22 -10.93 -6.34 -12.69
N LEU A 23 -10.98 -5.34 -11.82
CA LEU A 23 -11.75 -5.39 -10.58
C LEU A 23 -13.27 -5.41 -10.84
N LEU A 24 -13.74 -4.65 -11.83
CA LEU A 24 -15.14 -4.71 -12.28
C LEU A 24 -15.49 -6.07 -12.88
N ASP A 25 -14.60 -6.65 -13.68
CA ASP A 25 -14.80 -7.99 -14.25
C ASP A 25 -14.87 -9.05 -13.13
N GLN A 26 -14.08 -8.89 -12.06
CA GLN A 26 -14.15 -9.74 -10.87
C GLN A 26 -15.46 -9.56 -10.12
N TRP A 27 -15.89 -8.32 -9.89
CA TRP A 27 -17.18 -8.03 -9.25
C TRP A 27 -18.34 -8.62 -10.06
N GLU A 28 -18.34 -8.48 -11.39
CA GLU A 28 -19.40 -9.01 -12.26
C GLU A 28 -19.47 -10.53 -12.21
N ARG A 29 -18.32 -11.22 -12.16
CA ARG A 29 -18.28 -12.68 -11.96
C ARG A 29 -18.82 -13.09 -10.60
N ALA A 30 -18.41 -12.43 -9.52
CA ALA A 30 -18.91 -12.68 -8.17
C ALA A 30 -20.43 -12.49 -8.10
N TYR A 31 -20.93 -11.42 -8.73
CA TYR A 31 -22.35 -11.09 -8.78
C TYR A 31 -23.16 -12.13 -9.55
N VAL A 32 -22.74 -12.46 -10.78
CA VAL A 32 -23.45 -13.42 -11.65
C VAL A 32 -23.44 -14.84 -11.07
N ARG A 33 -22.32 -15.25 -10.46
CA ARG A 33 -22.16 -16.60 -9.90
C ARG A 33 -22.68 -16.72 -8.47
N ASN A 34 -23.05 -15.62 -7.84
CA ASN A 34 -23.33 -15.54 -6.40
C ASN A 34 -22.21 -16.22 -5.58
N SER A 35 -20.96 -15.93 -5.92
CA SER A 35 -19.76 -16.53 -5.35
C SER A 35 -18.79 -15.44 -4.90
N TRP A 36 -17.69 -15.83 -4.25
CA TRP A 36 -16.61 -14.91 -3.94
C TRP A 36 -15.57 -14.88 -5.07
N GLU A 37 -14.87 -13.77 -5.21
CA GLU A 37 -13.71 -13.59 -6.09
C GLU A 37 -12.60 -12.88 -5.30
N ILE A 38 -11.35 -13.28 -5.55
CA ILE A 38 -10.17 -12.71 -4.89
C ILE A 38 -9.26 -12.00 -5.90
N THR A 39 -8.76 -10.83 -5.53
CA THR A 39 -7.79 -10.09 -6.35
C THR A 39 -6.37 -10.61 -6.13
N GLY A 40 -5.44 -10.21 -7.01
CA GLY A 40 -4.02 -10.19 -6.63
C GLY A 40 -3.74 -9.10 -5.58
N PHE A 41 -2.49 -9.00 -5.14
CA PHE A 41 -2.03 -7.91 -4.28
C PHE A 41 -2.09 -6.58 -4.99
N LEU A 42 -2.92 -5.69 -4.44
CA LEU A 42 -3.02 -4.30 -4.81
C LEU A 42 -2.05 -3.49 -3.95
N ASP A 43 -1.35 -2.53 -4.53
CA ASP A 43 -0.73 -1.50 -3.70
C ASP A 43 -1.81 -0.57 -3.12
N PRO A 44 -1.48 0.24 -2.10
CA PRO A 44 -2.48 1.07 -1.44
C PRO A 44 -3.20 2.05 -2.37
N TYR A 45 -2.58 2.51 -3.47
CA TYR A 45 -3.22 3.40 -4.44
C TYR A 45 -4.38 2.69 -5.15
N PHE A 46 -4.07 1.55 -5.76
CA PHE A 46 -5.07 0.75 -6.46
C PHE A 46 -6.13 0.21 -5.50
N ARG A 47 -5.73 -0.15 -4.27
CA ARG A 47 -6.65 -0.59 -3.22
C ARG A 47 -7.64 0.51 -2.85
N GLN A 48 -7.15 1.72 -2.53
CA GLN A 48 -8.03 2.83 -2.15
C GLN A 48 -9.01 3.19 -3.27
N ALA A 49 -8.53 3.23 -4.52
CA ALA A 49 -9.39 3.46 -5.68
C ALA A 49 -10.41 2.32 -5.88
N GLY A 50 -9.96 1.07 -5.75
CA GLY A 50 -10.80 -0.12 -5.91
C GLY A 50 -11.89 -0.21 -4.85
N GLU A 51 -11.55 -0.02 -3.58
CA GLU A 51 -12.53 0.03 -2.49
C GLU A 51 -13.54 1.18 -2.69
N GLY A 52 -13.09 2.36 -3.13
CA GLY A 52 -13.97 3.48 -3.44
C GLY A 52 -14.97 3.13 -4.54
N MET A 53 -14.53 2.44 -5.58
CA MET A 53 -15.39 1.95 -6.66
C MET A 53 -16.37 0.88 -6.16
N LEU A 54 -15.89 -0.12 -5.40
CA LEU A 54 -16.72 -1.21 -4.89
C LEU A 54 -17.81 -0.72 -3.93
N ARG A 55 -17.55 0.30 -3.10
CA ARG A 55 -18.58 0.92 -2.25
C ARG A 55 -19.73 1.55 -3.04
N GLY A 56 -19.48 1.95 -4.28
CA GLY A 56 -20.50 2.50 -5.18
C GLY A 56 -21.34 1.43 -5.89
N LEU A 57 -20.99 0.15 -5.76
CA LEU A 57 -21.70 -0.97 -6.37
C LEU A 57 -22.64 -1.64 -5.36
N PRO A 58 -23.86 -2.02 -5.78
CA PRO A 58 -24.81 -2.66 -4.88
C PRO A 58 -24.49 -4.15 -4.64
N ASP A 59 -25.22 -4.75 -3.71
CA ASP A 59 -25.43 -6.20 -3.55
C ASP A 59 -24.24 -7.08 -3.12
N LEU A 60 -22.99 -6.62 -3.24
CA LEU A 60 -21.82 -7.36 -2.77
C LEU A 60 -21.07 -6.61 -1.68
N LEU A 61 -20.48 -7.37 -0.76
CA LEU A 61 -19.54 -6.88 0.24
C LEU A 61 -18.12 -7.11 -0.24
N PHE A 62 -17.17 -6.43 0.40
CA PHE A 62 -15.75 -6.66 0.16
C PHE A 62 -14.94 -6.52 1.45
N SER A 63 -13.82 -7.23 1.51
CA SER A 63 -12.86 -7.16 2.62
C SER A 63 -11.43 -7.16 2.08
N ALA A 64 -10.52 -6.56 2.84
CA ALA A 64 -9.12 -6.35 2.45
C ALA A 64 -8.18 -6.93 3.50
N TRP A 65 -7.20 -7.74 3.08
CA TRP A 65 -6.19 -8.27 3.98
C TRP A 65 -4.86 -8.50 3.27
N GLY A 66 -3.76 -8.14 3.95
CA GLY A 66 -2.39 -8.29 3.45
C GLY A 66 -1.54 -9.27 4.26
N GLY A 67 -2.11 -9.91 5.27
CA GLY A 67 -1.43 -10.91 6.11
C GLY A 67 -1.14 -10.45 7.53
N TYR A 68 -1.15 -9.14 7.79
CA TYR A 68 -0.95 -8.56 9.11
C TYR A 68 -1.53 -7.14 9.19
N ASP A 69 -1.69 -6.64 10.42
CA ASP A 69 -2.17 -5.29 10.67
C ASP A 69 -1.18 -4.23 10.14
N GLY A 70 -1.67 -3.38 9.24
CA GLY A 70 -0.85 -2.32 8.64
C GLY A 70 -0.09 -2.74 7.37
N ALA A 71 -0.41 -3.90 6.78
CA ALA A 71 0.08 -4.26 5.46
C ALA A 71 -0.24 -3.19 4.42
N GLU A 72 0.76 -2.77 3.64
CA GLU A 72 0.62 -1.84 2.53
C GLU A 72 -0.05 -2.53 1.35
N ARG A 73 0.49 -3.68 0.93
CA ARG A 73 -0.08 -4.48 -0.15
C ARG A 73 -1.09 -5.47 0.41
N ALA A 74 -2.31 -5.45 -0.12
CA ALA A 74 -3.37 -6.33 0.32
C ALA A 74 -4.18 -6.87 -0.87
N ARG A 75 -4.80 -8.02 -0.66
CA ARG A 75 -5.78 -8.61 -1.58
C ARG A 75 -7.17 -8.18 -1.15
N LEU A 76 -8.08 -8.05 -2.10
CA LEU A 76 -9.50 -7.84 -1.84
C LEU A 76 -10.25 -9.14 -2.12
N ILE A 77 -11.18 -9.50 -1.24
CA ILE A 77 -12.20 -10.50 -1.53
C ILE A 77 -13.53 -9.77 -1.72
N ILE A 78 -14.21 -10.04 -2.82
CA ILE A 78 -15.57 -9.59 -3.10
C ILE A 78 -16.49 -10.77 -2.88
N PHE A 79 -17.56 -10.63 -2.11
CA PHE A 79 -18.41 -11.76 -1.70
C PHE A 79 -19.88 -11.35 -1.46
N PRO A 80 -20.84 -12.29 -1.59
CA PRO A 80 -22.24 -12.01 -1.27
C PRO A 80 -22.48 -11.81 0.23
N PRO A 81 -23.46 -10.99 0.65
CA PRO A 81 -23.79 -10.76 2.06
C PRO A 81 -24.15 -12.01 2.86
N ALA A 82 -24.59 -13.08 2.18
CA ALA A 82 -24.88 -14.36 2.80
C ALA A 82 -23.62 -15.12 3.27
N CYS A 83 -22.43 -14.75 2.78
CA CYS A 83 -21.16 -15.35 3.16
C CYS A 83 -20.60 -14.64 4.41
N PRO A 84 -20.34 -15.35 5.52
CA PRO A 84 -19.80 -14.74 6.72
C PRO A 84 -18.33 -14.34 6.53
N GLU A 85 -17.96 -13.14 6.98
CA GLU A 85 -16.59 -12.62 6.88
C GLU A 85 -15.54 -13.53 7.54
N THR A 86 -15.91 -14.27 8.57
CA THR A 86 -15.03 -15.22 9.26
C THR A 86 -14.63 -16.43 8.42
N SER A 87 -15.33 -16.69 7.32
CA SER A 87 -15.02 -17.78 6.38
C SER A 87 -14.11 -17.35 5.22
N LEU A 88 -13.74 -16.07 5.16
CA LEU A 88 -12.93 -15.54 4.08
C LEU A 88 -11.48 -16.01 4.21
N ASP A 89 -11.00 -16.68 3.17
CA ASP A 89 -9.59 -17.07 3.03
C ASP A 89 -8.92 -16.22 1.94
N PHE A 90 -7.95 -15.42 2.35
CA PHE A 90 -7.17 -14.56 1.45
C PHE A 90 -6.07 -15.31 0.69
N GLN A 91 -5.94 -16.63 0.90
CA GLN A 91 -4.98 -17.50 0.22
C GLN A 91 -3.57 -16.92 0.29
N LEU A 92 -3.13 -16.61 1.51
CA LEU A 92 -1.82 -16.01 1.78
C LEU A 92 -0.85 -17.08 2.25
N ALA A 93 0.36 -17.05 1.71
CA ALA A 93 1.49 -17.80 2.23
C ALA A 93 2.56 -16.85 2.77
N PHE A 94 3.28 -17.31 3.78
CA PHE A 94 4.29 -16.53 4.48
C PHE A 94 5.61 -17.28 4.38
N LEU A 95 6.62 -16.65 3.78
CA LEU A 95 7.94 -17.27 3.63
C LEU A 95 8.98 -16.47 4.42
N GLN A 96 9.89 -17.19 5.07
CA GLN A 96 11.10 -16.64 5.66
C GLN A 96 12.30 -16.99 4.79
N VAL A 97 13.06 -15.95 4.46
CA VAL A 97 14.25 -16.01 3.59
C VAL A 97 15.45 -15.63 4.43
N GLU A 98 16.37 -16.57 4.63
CA GLU A 98 17.55 -16.40 5.48
C GLU A 98 18.82 -16.51 4.64
N GLY A 99 19.75 -15.58 4.83
CA GLY A 99 21.03 -15.57 4.14
C GLY A 99 22.11 -14.87 4.96
N ASN A 100 23.37 -15.03 4.57
CA ASN A 100 24.48 -14.34 5.23
C ASN A 100 24.71 -12.96 4.58
N PHE A 101 24.00 -11.95 5.07
CA PHE A 101 24.06 -10.57 4.57
C PHE A 101 25.09 -9.68 5.29
N LYS A 102 25.93 -10.24 6.18
CA LYS A 102 26.90 -9.47 6.98
C LYS A 102 27.89 -8.63 6.15
N PHE A 103 28.18 -9.06 4.93
CA PHE A 103 29.17 -8.43 4.04
C PHE A 103 28.54 -7.75 2.82
N LYS A 104 27.20 -7.74 2.74
CA LYS A 104 26.47 -7.13 1.64
C LYS A 104 25.15 -6.58 2.14
N GLU A 105 25.04 -5.26 2.18
CA GLU A 105 23.76 -4.61 2.46
C GLU A 105 22.77 -4.96 1.35
N VAL A 106 21.65 -5.53 1.75
CA VAL A 106 20.55 -5.91 0.87
C VAL A 106 19.34 -5.13 1.36
N ASN A 107 18.71 -4.40 0.47
CA ASN A 107 17.52 -3.62 0.78
C ASN A 107 16.28 -4.27 0.15
N HIS A 108 15.10 -3.72 0.44
CA HIS A 108 13.83 -4.21 -0.11
C HIS A 108 13.84 -4.40 -1.63
N ARG A 109 14.52 -3.54 -2.40
CA ARG A 109 14.54 -3.64 -3.88
C ARG A 109 15.30 -4.87 -4.36
N ASP A 110 16.31 -5.31 -3.61
CA ASP A 110 17.09 -6.49 -3.97
C ASP A 110 16.27 -7.77 -3.79
N PHE A 111 15.53 -7.91 -2.67
CA PHE A 111 14.62 -9.03 -2.44
C PHE A 111 13.49 -9.06 -3.47
N LEU A 112 12.87 -7.90 -3.72
CA LEU A 112 11.85 -7.78 -4.75
C LEU A 112 12.40 -8.14 -6.14
N GLY A 113 13.60 -7.65 -6.47
CA GLY A 113 14.26 -7.94 -7.74
C GLY A 113 14.53 -9.43 -7.91
N ALA A 114 14.93 -10.13 -6.84
CA ALA A 114 15.13 -11.57 -6.87
C ALA A 114 13.82 -12.33 -7.14
N LEU A 115 12.71 -11.96 -6.48
CA LEU A 115 11.39 -12.56 -6.73
C LEU A 115 10.90 -12.32 -8.16
N LEU A 116 11.03 -11.09 -8.67
CA LEU A 116 10.66 -10.76 -10.05
C LEU A 116 11.55 -11.52 -11.06
N GLY A 117 12.82 -11.76 -10.71
CA GLY A 117 13.75 -12.57 -11.51
C GLY A 117 13.33 -14.03 -11.68
N LEU A 118 12.47 -14.55 -10.80
CA LEU A 118 11.87 -15.89 -10.94
C LEU A 118 10.71 -15.94 -11.95
N GLY A 119 10.37 -14.81 -12.59
CA GLY A 119 9.23 -14.68 -13.51
C GLY A 119 7.89 -14.46 -12.81
N ILE A 120 7.89 -14.10 -11.53
CA ILE A 120 6.68 -13.92 -10.74
C ILE A 120 6.13 -12.51 -10.92
N GLY A 121 4.84 -12.41 -11.22
CA GLY A 121 4.13 -11.14 -11.33
C GLY A 121 4.04 -10.41 -9.99
N ARG A 122 4.13 -9.08 -10.01
CA ARG A 122 4.09 -8.24 -8.80
C ARG A 122 2.75 -8.37 -8.05
N GLU A 123 1.67 -8.68 -8.76
CA GLU A 123 0.35 -8.96 -8.23
C GLU A 123 0.28 -10.24 -7.38
N LYS A 124 1.28 -11.12 -7.43
CA LYS A 124 1.38 -12.30 -6.56
C LYS A 124 2.22 -12.05 -5.31
N ILE A 125 2.81 -10.86 -5.18
CA ILE A 125 3.74 -10.51 -4.10
C ILE A 125 3.11 -9.43 -3.22
N GLY A 126 3.01 -9.70 -1.93
CA GLY A 126 2.61 -8.77 -0.88
C GLY A 126 3.79 -7.97 -0.35
N ASP A 127 3.77 -7.67 0.94
CA ASP A 127 4.84 -6.92 1.58
C ASP A 127 6.09 -7.78 1.83
N ILE A 128 7.25 -7.14 1.75
CA ILE A 128 8.56 -7.73 2.06
C ILE A 128 9.09 -7.05 3.32
N LEU A 129 9.09 -7.78 4.41
CA LEU A 129 9.52 -7.33 5.73
C LEU A 129 10.99 -7.66 5.92
N ILE A 130 11.84 -6.64 6.00
CA ILE A 130 13.28 -6.84 6.21
C ILE A 130 13.52 -7.15 7.68
N ILE A 131 14.29 -8.20 7.93
CA ILE A 131 14.73 -8.62 9.26
C ILE A 131 16.26 -8.76 9.28
N GLU A 132 16.86 -8.88 10.45
CA GLU A 132 18.34 -8.87 10.61
C GLU A 132 19.08 -9.84 9.69
N ASN A 133 18.54 -11.05 9.48
CA ASN A 133 19.18 -12.12 8.71
C ASN A 133 18.53 -12.38 7.34
N GLY A 134 17.72 -11.44 6.84
CA GLY A 134 17.10 -11.54 5.52
C GLY A 134 15.75 -10.85 5.43
N CYS A 135 14.72 -11.56 5.00
CA CYS A 135 13.37 -11.02 4.94
C CYS A 135 12.30 -12.07 5.23
N GLN A 136 11.10 -11.61 5.56
CA GLN A 136 9.87 -12.37 5.43
C GLN A 136 9.02 -11.74 4.34
N VAL A 137 8.33 -12.57 3.55
CA VAL A 137 7.48 -12.11 2.46
C VAL A 137 6.11 -12.76 2.56
N ILE A 138 5.07 -11.96 2.31
CA ILE A 138 3.73 -12.49 2.08
C ILE A 138 3.52 -12.66 0.57
N LEU A 139 3.00 -13.81 0.16
CA LEU A 139 2.78 -14.18 -1.23
C LEU A 139 1.38 -14.75 -1.42
N ASP A 140 0.96 -14.83 -2.67
CA ASP A 140 -0.17 -15.66 -3.06
C ASP A 140 0.20 -17.14 -2.82
N GLN A 141 -0.67 -17.88 -2.14
CA GLN A 141 -0.41 -19.26 -1.75
C GLN A 141 -0.08 -20.16 -2.95
N ASP A 142 -0.68 -19.89 -4.11
CA ASP A 142 -0.44 -20.63 -5.37
C ASP A 142 1.03 -20.69 -5.78
N ILE A 143 1.82 -19.66 -5.44
CA ILE A 143 3.24 -19.57 -5.83
C ILE A 143 4.20 -19.96 -4.71
N ALA A 144 3.72 -20.22 -3.50
CA ALA A 144 4.55 -20.43 -2.32
C ALA A 144 5.54 -21.59 -2.49
N ARG A 145 5.05 -22.72 -3.01
CA ARG A 145 5.88 -23.91 -3.26
C ARG A 145 6.93 -23.66 -4.33
N TYR A 146 6.57 -22.97 -5.40
CA TYR A 146 7.49 -22.61 -6.47
C TYR A 146 8.60 -21.68 -5.96
N VAL A 147 8.25 -20.64 -5.20
CA VAL A 147 9.21 -19.70 -4.62
C VAL A 147 10.16 -20.42 -3.66
N THR A 148 9.62 -21.26 -2.77
CA THR A 148 10.42 -22.02 -1.80
C THR A 148 11.46 -22.92 -2.49
N ALA A 149 11.11 -23.50 -3.63
CA ALA A 149 12.01 -24.40 -4.37
C ALA A 149 13.05 -23.67 -5.24
N ASN A 150 12.75 -22.47 -5.75
CA ASN A 150 13.57 -21.82 -6.78
C ASN A 150 14.26 -20.53 -6.32
N TRP A 151 13.89 -19.97 -5.17
CA TRP A 151 14.52 -18.74 -4.68
C TRP A 151 15.84 -19.06 -3.96
N GLU A 152 16.90 -19.24 -4.74
CA GLU A 152 18.20 -19.68 -4.22
C GLU A 152 19.13 -18.54 -3.82
N LYS A 153 18.97 -17.36 -4.44
CA LYS A 153 19.88 -16.23 -4.26
C LYS A 153 19.14 -14.90 -4.21
N VAL A 154 19.70 -13.99 -3.42
CA VAL A 154 19.39 -12.56 -3.46
C VAL A 154 20.67 -11.83 -3.81
N ASN A 155 20.70 -11.22 -4.99
CA ASN A 155 21.92 -10.64 -5.57
C ASN A 155 23.03 -11.69 -5.70
N CYS A 156 24.08 -11.64 -4.88
CA CYS A 156 25.16 -12.65 -4.87
C CYS A 156 25.17 -13.54 -3.61
N VAL A 157 24.20 -13.36 -2.70
CA VAL A 157 24.11 -14.09 -1.44
C VAL A 157 23.16 -15.28 -1.64
N SER A 158 23.61 -16.48 -1.25
CA SER A 158 22.74 -17.67 -1.25
C SER A 158 21.78 -17.60 -0.07
N VAL A 159 20.52 -17.95 -0.31
CA VAL A 159 19.46 -17.89 0.69
C VAL A 159 18.79 -19.24 0.87
N ARG A 160 18.22 -19.45 2.06
CA ARG A 160 17.33 -20.55 2.38
C ARG A 160 15.93 -20.00 2.56
N VAL A 161 14.97 -20.59 1.87
CA VAL A 161 13.55 -20.22 1.97
C VAL A 161 12.80 -21.32 2.69
N LYS A 162 11.96 -20.93 3.65
CA LYS A 162 11.06 -21.82 4.38
C LYS A 162 9.70 -21.16 4.54
N GLU A 163 8.64 -21.96 4.46
CA GLU A 163 7.31 -21.49 4.83
C GLU A 163 7.19 -21.37 6.36
N ILE A 164 6.51 -20.32 6.80
CA ILE A 164 6.28 -20.00 8.21
C ILE A 164 4.79 -19.78 8.46
N SER A 165 4.36 -19.90 9.71
CA SER A 165 2.99 -19.53 10.08
C SER A 165 2.84 -18.01 10.18
N PRO A 166 1.61 -17.47 10.03
CA PRO A 166 1.36 -16.03 10.18
C PRO A 166 1.84 -15.47 11.53
N HIS A 167 1.79 -16.28 12.59
CA HIS A 167 2.22 -15.89 13.94
C HIS A 167 3.74 -15.71 14.08
N GLN A 168 4.52 -16.23 13.14
CA GLN A 168 5.98 -16.08 13.10
C GLN A 168 6.41 -14.83 12.33
N LEU A 169 5.46 -14.07 11.78
CA LEU A 169 5.75 -12.85 11.06
C LEU A 169 6.27 -11.77 12.02
N THR A 170 7.50 -11.34 11.80
CA THR A 170 8.14 -10.22 12.48
C THR A 170 7.68 -8.93 11.81
N VAL A 171 6.51 -8.45 12.22
CA VAL A 171 6.01 -7.16 11.79
C VAL A 171 6.89 -6.06 12.38
N PRO A 172 7.53 -5.21 11.56
CA PRO A 172 8.31 -4.10 12.07
C PRO A 172 7.38 -3.19 12.87
N VAL A 173 7.77 -2.88 14.11
CA VAL A 173 7.10 -1.80 14.86
C VAL A 173 7.44 -0.52 14.11
N GLN A 174 6.51 -0.04 13.29
CA GLN A 174 6.64 1.26 12.67
C GLN A 174 6.50 2.31 13.78
N GLU A 175 7.63 2.79 14.30
CA GLU A 175 7.63 3.89 15.25
C GLU A 175 7.00 5.10 14.56
N ARG A 176 5.84 5.52 15.08
CA ARG A 176 5.17 6.74 14.63
C ARG A 176 5.57 7.85 15.57
N LYS A 177 6.23 8.87 15.02
CA LYS A 177 6.38 10.13 15.71
C LYS A 177 5.15 10.98 15.47
N GLU A 178 4.36 11.16 16.51
CA GLU A 178 3.26 12.10 16.52
C GLU A 178 3.80 13.53 16.57
N ILE A 179 3.31 14.37 15.66
CA ILE A 179 3.68 15.79 15.57
C ILE A 179 2.40 16.58 15.56
N THR A 180 2.23 17.43 16.58
CA THR A 180 1.12 18.39 16.65
C THR A 180 1.65 19.78 16.34
N SER A 181 1.00 20.51 15.45
CA SER A 181 1.40 21.87 15.08
C SER A 181 0.22 22.71 14.59
N THR A 182 0.50 23.91 14.06
CA THR A 182 -0.51 24.74 13.39
C THR A 182 -0.06 25.13 11.99
N VAL A 183 -0.98 25.07 11.03
CA VAL A 183 -0.77 25.51 9.64
C VAL A 183 -1.69 26.67 9.30
N ALA A 184 -1.22 27.60 8.47
CA ALA A 184 -2.06 28.72 8.02
C ALA A 184 -3.21 28.27 7.12
N SER A 185 -3.01 27.17 6.38
CA SER A 185 -4.01 26.53 5.53
C SER A 185 -3.63 25.07 5.32
N PRO A 186 -4.61 24.19 5.02
CA PRO A 186 -4.39 22.77 4.73
C PRO A 186 -3.82 22.56 3.31
N ARG A 187 -2.71 23.22 2.99
CA ARG A 187 -1.99 23.05 1.71
C ARG A 187 -0.81 22.11 1.86
N LEU A 188 -0.53 21.33 0.82
CA LEU A 188 0.58 20.38 0.78
C LEU A 188 1.90 21.02 1.22
N ASP A 189 2.24 22.20 0.70
CA ASP A 189 3.50 22.88 1.04
C ASP A 189 3.62 23.29 2.52
N ALA A 190 2.49 23.63 3.16
CA ALA A 190 2.41 23.98 4.57
C ALA A 190 2.51 22.73 5.46
N VAL A 191 1.80 21.66 5.08
CA VAL A 191 1.78 20.39 5.81
C VAL A 191 3.15 19.69 5.74
N LEU A 192 3.82 19.71 4.59
CA LEU A 192 5.18 19.15 4.45
C LEU A 192 6.20 19.80 5.38
N GLY A 193 6.05 21.11 5.63
CA GLY A 193 6.92 21.83 6.55
C GLY A 193 6.79 21.35 7.99
N VAL A 194 5.58 21.01 8.42
CA VAL A 194 5.29 20.46 9.75
C VAL A 194 5.86 19.05 9.90
N GLY A 195 5.50 18.13 9.02
CA GLY A 195 5.86 16.72 9.19
C GLY A 195 7.32 16.39 8.94
N PHE A 196 7.96 17.04 7.95
CA PHE A 196 9.35 16.73 7.57
C PHE A 196 10.37 17.76 8.07
N SER A 197 9.95 18.75 8.89
CA SER A 197 10.81 19.82 9.42
C SER A 197 11.61 20.54 8.32
N CYS A 198 10.96 20.79 7.18
CA CYS A 198 11.57 21.43 6.00
C CYS A 198 11.02 22.84 5.79
N SER A 199 11.87 23.78 5.40
CA SER A 199 11.39 25.11 5.00
C SER A 199 10.62 25.04 3.68
N ARG A 200 9.63 25.94 3.51
CA ARG A 200 8.85 26.08 2.27
C ARG A 200 9.70 26.22 1.01
N THR A 201 10.81 26.96 1.12
CA THR A 201 11.76 27.16 0.02
C THR A 201 12.41 25.85 -0.43
N LYS A 202 12.62 24.90 0.49
CA LYS A 202 13.17 23.58 0.19
C LYS A 202 12.13 22.58 -0.33
N THR A 203 10.85 22.73 0.04
CA THR A 203 9.80 21.78 -0.38
C THR A 203 9.24 22.08 -1.77
N LEU A 204 9.21 23.34 -2.20
CA LEU A 204 8.67 23.74 -3.50
C LEU A 204 9.32 23.04 -4.72
N PRO A 205 10.67 23.00 -4.84
CA PRO A 205 11.32 22.27 -5.93
C PRO A 205 11.03 20.77 -5.89
N ASP A 206 10.87 20.20 -4.69
CA ASP A 206 10.64 18.78 -4.48
C ASP A 206 9.22 18.39 -4.90
N ILE A 207 8.23 19.23 -4.57
CA ILE A 207 6.84 19.09 -5.04
C ILE A 207 6.81 19.17 -6.57
N LYS A 208 7.34 20.25 -7.15
CA LYS A 208 7.35 20.44 -8.61
C LYS A 208 8.12 19.35 -9.35
N GLY A 209 9.19 18.83 -8.75
CA GLY A 209 9.99 17.73 -9.28
C GLY A 209 9.38 16.35 -9.08
N GLY A 210 8.12 16.24 -8.63
CA GLY A 210 7.40 14.97 -8.51
C GLY A 210 7.95 14.04 -7.42
N ARG A 211 8.66 14.58 -6.42
CA ARG A 211 9.22 13.79 -5.29
C ARG A 211 8.22 13.55 -4.17
N ILE A 212 7.05 14.16 -4.25
CA ILE A 212 5.97 14.06 -3.27
C ILE A 212 4.83 13.27 -3.89
N ARG A 213 4.28 12.34 -3.09
CA ARG A 213 3.05 11.64 -3.42
C ARG A 213 2.03 11.86 -2.30
N VAL A 214 0.81 12.22 -2.67
CA VAL A 214 -0.34 12.25 -1.76
C VAL A 214 -1.24 11.10 -2.15
N ASN A 215 -1.56 10.23 -1.19
CA ASN A 215 -2.29 8.98 -1.43
C ASN A 215 -1.69 8.22 -2.62
N TRP A 216 -0.36 8.06 -2.58
CA TRP A 216 0.45 7.35 -3.59
C TRP A 216 0.46 7.93 -5.00
N LYS A 217 -0.37 8.94 -5.31
CA LYS A 217 -0.35 9.69 -6.56
C LYS A 217 0.70 10.80 -6.51
N VAL A 218 1.49 10.95 -7.58
CA VAL A 218 2.46 12.06 -7.68
C VAL A 218 1.72 13.39 -7.74
N THR A 219 2.06 14.29 -6.82
CA THR A 219 1.43 15.61 -6.70
C THR A 219 2.47 16.70 -6.92
N THR A 220 2.27 17.50 -7.97
CA THR A 220 3.18 18.58 -8.36
C THR A 220 2.64 19.97 -8.05
N ASP A 221 1.39 20.08 -7.60
CA ASP A 221 0.78 21.33 -7.14
C ASP A 221 1.06 21.57 -5.65
N PRO A 222 1.84 22.61 -5.28
CA PRO A 222 2.09 22.96 -3.88
C PRO A 222 0.84 23.40 -3.11
N SER A 223 -0.19 23.87 -3.82
CA SER A 223 -1.44 24.33 -3.24
C SER A 223 -2.48 23.22 -3.08
N PHE A 224 -2.14 21.98 -3.45
CA PHE A 224 -3.01 20.82 -3.29
C PHE A 224 -3.57 20.75 -1.87
N HIS A 225 -4.89 20.65 -1.77
CA HIS A 225 -5.61 20.64 -0.50
C HIS A 225 -5.48 19.28 0.16
N ILE A 226 -5.02 19.25 1.41
CA ILE A 226 -4.80 18.03 2.19
C ILE A 226 -5.95 17.83 3.17
N GLN A 227 -6.42 16.59 3.27
CA GLN A 227 -7.51 16.18 4.14
C GLN A 227 -7.01 15.27 5.26
N ALA A 228 -7.81 15.15 6.32
CA ALA A 228 -7.58 14.14 7.35
C ALA A 228 -7.69 12.74 6.72
N GLY A 229 -6.79 11.83 7.10
CA GLY A 229 -6.59 10.52 6.51
C GLY A 229 -5.60 10.48 5.35
N ASP A 230 -5.17 11.63 4.80
CA ASP A 230 -4.24 11.64 3.66
C ASP A 230 -2.85 11.12 4.07
N THR A 231 -2.29 10.27 3.22
CA THR A 231 -0.93 9.75 3.34
C THR A 231 0.02 10.50 2.42
N ILE A 232 1.03 11.15 2.99
CA ILE A 232 2.04 11.92 2.25
C ILE A 232 3.37 11.17 2.26
N SER A 233 3.84 10.76 1.10
CA SER A 233 5.16 10.15 0.91
C SER A 233 6.13 11.14 0.28
N TYR A 234 7.29 11.33 0.91
CA TYR A 234 8.36 12.18 0.43
C TYR A 234 9.58 11.32 0.13
N ARG A 235 9.92 11.22 -1.16
CA ARG A 235 11.08 10.45 -1.63
C ARG A 235 12.36 10.88 -0.91
N GLY A 236 12.96 9.94 -0.18
CA GLY A 236 14.19 10.16 0.60
C GLY A 236 14.01 10.77 1.99
N LYS A 237 12.77 11.07 2.41
CA LYS A 237 12.48 11.61 3.76
C LYS A 237 11.48 10.81 4.58
N GLY A 238 10.81 9.85 3.95
CA GLY A 238 9.86 8.94 4.59
C GLY A 238 8.41 9.28 4.25
N ARG A 239 7.50 8.87 5.12
CA ARG A 239 6.05 9.01 4.95
C ARG A 239 5.42 9.59 6.21
N MET A 240 4.29 10.25 6.07
CA MET A 240 3.43 10.62 7.18
C MET A 240 1.96 10.44 6.82
N VAL A 241 1.12 10.28 7.83
CA VAL A 241 -0.35 10.34 7.73
C VAL A 241 -0.82 11.61 8.42
N VAL A 242 -1.76 12.30 7.82
CA VAL A 242 -2.44 13.43 8.45
C VAL A 242 -3.63 12.90 9.23
N ASP A 243 -3.52 12.84 10.55
CA ASP A 243 -4.53 12.20 11.39
C ASP A 243 -5.78 13.08 11.51
N SER A 244 -5.59 14.38 11.73
CA SER A 244 -6.71 15.32 11.83
C SER A 244 -6.33 16.78 11.57
N PHE A 245 -7.35 17.55 11.18
CA PHE A 245 -7.35 19.01 11.20
C PHE A 245 -8.42 19.47 12.19
N SER A 246 -8.12 20.48 13.01
CA SER A 246 -9.05 21.01 14.01
C SER A 246 -9.06 22.52 14.05
N GLY A 247 -10.27 23.09 13.92
CA GLY A 247 -10.59 24.51 14.02
C GLY A 247 -9.79 25.43 13.09
N PRO A 248 -10.14 26.71 13.05
CA PRO A 248 -9.14 27.76 13.09
C PRO A 248 -8.95 28.22 14.54
N THR A 249 -7.69 28.40 14.95
CA THR A 249 -7.29 29.16 16.14
C THR A 249 -7.86 30.57 16.10
N GLN A 250 -7.81 31.30 17.23
CA GLN A 250 -8.14 32.73 17.29
C GLN A 250 -7.37 33.59 16.26
N LYS A 251 -6.25 33.10 15.73
CA LYS A 251 -5.42 33.76 14.70
C LYS A 251 -5.66 33.20 13.28
N GLY A 252 -6.74 32.45 13.05
CA GLY A 252 -7.12 31.92 11.74
C GLY A 252 -6.28 30.73 11.23
N ARG A 253 -5.47 30.09 12.09
CA ARG A 253 -4.62 28.93 11.72
C ARG A 253 -5.28 27.62 12.12
N TYR A 254 -5.12 26.57 11.33
CA TYR A 254 -5.63 25.23 11.64
C TYR A 254 -4.67 24.47 12.55
N PHE A 255 -5.18 23.78 13.58
CA PHE A 255 -4.41 22.74 14.26
C PHE A 255 -4.32 21.51 13.38
N ILE A 256 -3.15 20.90 13.36
CA ILE A 256 -2.89 19.68 12.60
C ILE A 256 -2.18 18.67 13.49
N HIS A 257 -2.66 17.43 13.42
CA HIS A 257 -2.02 16.26 14.01
C HIS A 257 -1.53 15.37 12.86
N VAL A 258 -0.24 15.03 12.87
CA VAL A 258 0.35 14.12 11.88
C VAL A 258 1.16 13.03 12.55
N SER A 259 1.04 11.82 12.02
CA SER A 259 1.82 10.65 12.41
C SER A 259 2.88 10.41 11.37
N ARG A 260 4.15 10.67 11.70
CA ARG A 260 5.27 10.40 10.80
C ARG A 260 5.86 9.03 11.09
N TYR A 261 6.01 8.22 10.05
CA TYR A 261 6.77 6.98 10.14
C TYR A 261 8.26 7.32 10.29
N VAL A 262 8.88 6.81 11.34
CA VAL A 262 10.32 6.94 11.65
C VAL A 262 11.03 5.65 11.29
#